data_AF-A0AAW1N353-F1
#
_entry.id   AF-A0AAW1N353-F1
#
_cell.length_a   1.000
_cell.length_b   1.000
_cell.length_c   1.000
_cell.angle_alpha   90.00
_cell.angle_beta   90.00
_cell.angle_gamma   90.00
#
_symmetry.space_group_name_H-M   'P 1'
#
loop_
_entity.id
_entity.type
_entity.pdbx_description
1 polymer ?
#
loop_
_entity_poly.entity_id
_entity_poly.type
_entity_poly.pdbx_seq_one_letter_code
_entity_poly.pdbx_strand_id
1 'polypeptide(L)'
;MFVYERFLIAASTLYLAGKVKDDPLKIRDIINVAHNTLHRGNGPLEIGDEYWNMRDAIVQAELLIMRVLKFEVSITHPHKFMLHYLKSMEGWLGRDQWNAAPIARTAAAFLQDFHHDPSILDYAPQHVAIACISLALQCYGVRLPLIEDNDDEAWYSVFVKDLQKDRHWEIMEKVMEVYNKEPETS
;
A
#
# COMPACT_ATOMS: atom_id res chain seq x y z
N MET A 1 -19.04 -16.07 -11.67
CA MET A 1 -17.99 -16.03 -12.71
C MET A 1 -16.91 -15.00 -12.38
N PHE A 2 -17.23 -13.71 -12.21
CA PHE A 2 -16.26 -12.64 -11.87
C PHE A 2 -15.46 -12.84 -10.58
N VAL A 3 -16.03 -13.53 -9.58
CA VAL A 3 -15.34 -13.79 -8.31
C VAL A 3 -14.09 -14.65 -8.54
N TYR A 4 -14.22 -15.74 -9.30
CA TYR A 4 -13.12 -16.65 -9.61
C TYR A 4 -12.00 -15.95 -10.40
N GLU A 5 -12.35 -15.01 -11.29
CA GLU A 5 -11.38 -14.20 -12.03
C GLU A 5 -10.56 -13.29 -11.12
N ARG A 6 -11.20 -12.62 -10.14
CA ARG A 6 -10.49 -11.76 -9.17
C ARG A 6 -9.51 -12.57 -8.30
N PHE A 7 -9.93 -13.75 -7.82
CA PHE A 7 -9.06 -14.62 -7.03
C PHE A 7 -7.90 -15.19 -7.86
N LEU A 8 -8.13 -15.54 -9.13
CA LEU A 8 -7.07 -15.97 -10.03
C LEU A 8 -6.04 -14.87 -10.25
N ILE A 9 -6.47 -13.64 -10.53
CA ILE A 9 -5.57 -12.50 -10.70
C ILE A 9 -4.81 -12.22 -9.40
N ALA A 10 -5.47 -12.23 -8.23
CA ALA A 10 -4.83 -12.03 -6.94
C ALA A 10 -3.78 -13.11 -6.61
N ALA A 11 -4.08 -14.38 -6.86
CA ALA A 11 -3.14 -15.48 -6.67
C ALA A 11 -1.93 -15.34 -7.62
N SER A 12 -2.19 -14.94 -8.87
CA SER A 12 -1.15 -14.78 -9.89
C SER A 12 -0.26 -13.56 -9.63
N THR A 13 -0.82 -12.44 -9.17
CA THR A 13 -0.04 -11.27 -8.77
C THR A 13 0.79 -11.55 -7.53
N LEU A 14 0.27 -12.30 -6.55
CA LEU A 14 1.06 -12.74 -5.39
C LEU A 14 2.21 -13.66 -5.80
N TYR A 15 1.95 -14.61 -6.71
CA TYR A 15 2.99 -15.49 -7.25
C TYR A 15 4.09 -14.71 -7.98
N LEU A 16 3.70 -13.75 -8.82
CA LEU A 16 4.62 -12.87 -9.54
C LEU A 16 5.42 -11.99 -8.57
N ALA A 17 4.77 -11.38 -7.58
CA ALA A 17 5.40 -10.50 -6.61
C ALA A 17 6.51 -11.21 -5.83
N GLY A 18 6.29 -12.45 -5.39
CA GLY A 18 7.32 -13.25 -4.71
C GLY A 18 8.57 -13.44 -5.57
N LYS A 19 8.39 -13.72 -6.88
CA LYS A 19 9.53 -13.84 -7.82
C LYS A 19 10.25 -12.53 -8.05
N VAL A 20 9.51 -11.42 -8.13
CA VAL A 20 10.09 -10.07 -8.34
C VAL A 20 10.84 -9.56 -7.12
N LYS A 21 10.46 -9.99 -5.91
CA LYS A 21 11.10 -9.60 -4.64
C LYS A 21 12.17 -10.58 -4.16
N ASP A 22 12.58 -11.53 -5.00
CA ASP A 22 13.52 -12.61 -4.64
C ASP A 22 13.09 -13.43 -3.41
N ASP A 23 11.77 -13.55 -3.20
CA ASP A 23 11.15 -14.36 -2.14
C ASP A 23 10.11 -15.33 -2.77
N PRO A 24 10.58 -16.37 -3.48
CA PRO A 24 9.71 -17.20 -4.31
C PRO A 24 8.76 -18.07 -3.48
N LEU A 25 7.46 -17.87 -3.68
CA LEU A 25 6.40 -18.67 -3.08
C LEU A 25 6.15 -19.95 -3.89
N LYS A 26 5.86 -21.07 -3.22
CA LYS A 26 5.47 -22.30 -3.90
C LYS A 26 4.05 -22.14 -4.46
N ILE A 27 3.87 -22.45 -5.74
CA ILE A 27 2.56 -22.36 -6.41
C ILE A 27 1.48 -23.19 -5.70
N ARG A 28 1.86 -24.33 -5.10
CA ARG A 28 0.95 -25.18 -4.30
C ARG A 28 0.41 -24.44 -3.08
N ASP A 29 1.25 -23.69 -2.37
CA ASP A 29 0.84 -22.97 -1.17
C ASP A 29 -0.10 -21.81 -1.55
N ILE A 30 0.17 -21.13 -2.66
CA ILE A 30 -0.71 -20.09 -3.21
C ILE A 30 -2.08 -20.67 -3.58
N ILE A 31 -2.12 -21.81 -4.29
CA ILE A 31 -3.37 -22.48 -4.66
C ILE A 31 -4.16 -22.88 -3.41
N ASN A 32 -3.50 -23.46 -2.41
CA ASN A 32 -4.15 -23.88 -1.17
C ASN A 32 -4.74 -22.69 -0.40
N VAL A 33 -3.99 -21.58 -0.28
CA VAL A 33 -4.47 -20.37 0.39
C VAL A 33 -5.63 -19.74 -0.38
N ALA A 34 -5.54 -19.64 -1.72
CA ALA A 34 -6.62 -19.13 -2.54
C ALA A 34 -7.89 -19.99 -2.43
N HIS A 35 -7.75 -21.32 -2.47
CA HIS A 35 -8.86 -22.25 -2.33
C HIS A 35 -9.51 -22.15 -0.94
N ASN A 36 -8.72 -22.13 0.14
CA ASN A 36 -9.24 -22.00 1.51
C ASN A 36 -9.88 -20.62 1.77
N THR A 37 -9.41 -19.57 1.10
CA THR A 37 -10.03 -18.23 1.18
C THR A 37 -11.44 -18.23 0.59
N LEU A 38 -11.65 -18.96 -0.51
CA LEU A 38 -12.93 -19.14 -1.17
C LEU A 38 -13.85 -20.15 -0.48
N HIS A 39 -13.27 -21.21 0.08
CA HIS A 39 -13.98 -22.36 0.65
C HIS A 39 -13.61 -22.55 2.12
N ARG A 40 -13.88 -21.52 2.94
CA ARG A 40 -13.53 -21.54 4.37
C ARG A 40 -14.15 -22.76 5.05
N GLY A 41 -13.30 -23.55 5.71
CA GLY A 41 -13.72 -24.75 6.46
C GLY A 41 -13.59 -26.06 5.68
N ASN A 42 -13.24 -26.01 4.39
CA ASN A 42 -12.89 -27.21 3.63
C ASN A 42 -11.42 -27.61 3.84
N GLY A 43 -11.11 -28.88 3.55
CA GLY A 43 -9.73 -29.38 3.52
C GLY A 43 -8.92 -28.78 2.37
N PRO A 44 -7.59 -29.01 2.35
CA PRO A 44 -6.74 -28.60 1.23
C PRO A 44 -7.25 -29.20 -0.09
N LEU A 45 -7.07 -28.48 -1.20
CA LEU A 45 -7.43 -28.98 -2.51
C LEU A 45 -6.65 -30.27 -2.82
N GLU A 46 -7.37 -31.33 -3.15
CA GLU A 46 -6.76 -32.60 -3.53
C GLU A 46 -6.01 -32.45 -4.86
N ILE A 47 -4.94 -33.24 -5.04
CA ILE A 47 -4.18 -33.24 -6.28
C ILE A 47 -5.01 -34.00 -7.33
N GLY A 48 -5.78 -33.25 -8.12
CA GLY A 48 -6.62 -33.75 -9.20
C GLY A 48 -6.74 -32.71 -10.32
N ASP A 49 -7.67 -32.92 -11.25
CA ASP A 49 -7.83 -32.07 -12.43
C ASP A 49 -8.04 -30.59 -12.09
N GLU A 50 -8.78 -30.29 -11.02
CA GLU A 50 -9.00 -28.92 -10.55
C GLU A 50 -7.70 -28.22 -10.13
N TYR A 51 -6.81 -28.94 -9.44
CA TYR A 51 -5.50 -28.41 -9.05
C TYR A 51 -4.64 -28.09 -10.28
N TRP A 52 -4.59 -29.00 -11.26
CA TRP A 52 -3.81 -28.80 -12.48
C TRP A 52 -4.36 -27.65 -13.32
N ASN A 53 -5.68 -27.56 -13.46
CA ASN A 53 -6.34 -26.46 -14.16
C ASN A 53 -6.04 -25.10 -13.49
N MET A 54 -6.09 -25.03 -12.15
CA MET A 54 -5.78 -23.79 -11.41
C MET A 54 -4.31 -23.41 -11.54
N ARG A 55 -3.41 -24.40 -11.48
CA ARG A 55 -1.97 -24.20 -11.69
C ARG A 55 -1.71 -23.61 -13.07
N ASP A 56 -2.28 -24.19 -14.11
CA ASP A 56 -2.08 -23.72 -15.49
C ASP A 56 -2.68 -22.33 -15.68
N ALA A 57 -3.86 -22.08 -15.11
CA ALA A 57 -4.49 -20.76 -15.12
C ALA A 57 -3.61 -19.69 -14.46
N ILE A 58 -2.98 -19.98 -13.31
CA ILE A 58 -2.07 -19.05 -12.63
C ILE A 58 -0.86 -18.73 -13.51
N VAL A 59 -0.25 -19.75 -14.14
CA VAL A 59 0.92 -19.54 -15.02
C VAL A 59 0.56 -18.70 -16.25
N GLN A 60 -0.62 -18.93 -16.85
CA GLN A 60 -1.09 -18.14 -17.98
C GLN A 60 -1.43 -16.70 -17.58
N ALA A 61 -2.12 -16.53 -16.45
CA ALA A 61 -2.45 -15.22 -15.91
C ALA A 61 -1.20 -14.42 -15.53
N GLU A 62 -0.18 -15.07 -14.99
CA GLU A 62 1.11 -14.44 -14.72
C GLU A 62 1.74 -13.84 -15.98
N LEU A 63 1.81 -14.62 -17.07
CA LEU A 63 2.33 -14.15 -18.35
C LEU A 63 1.50 -12.99 -18.92
N LEU A 64 0.18 -13.06 -18.77
CA LEU A 64 -0.73 -11.98 -19.15
C LEU A 64 -0.43 -10.70 -18.35
N ILE A 65 -0.33 -10.79 -17.03
CA ILE A 65 -0.03 -9.65 -16.15
C ILE A 65 1.31 -9.02 -16.53
N MET A 66 2.36 -9.82 -16.73
CA MET A 66 3.66 -9.30 -17.17
C MET A 66 3.56 -8.54 -18.50
N ARG A 67 2.81 -9.06 -19.48
CA ARG A 67 2.61 -8.39 -20.77
C ARG A 67 1.84 -7.07 -20.63
N VAL A 68 0.77 -7.04 -19.82
CA VAL A 68 -0.01 -5.83 -19.56
C VAL A 68 0.86 -4.76 -18.89
N LEU A 69 1.70 -5.17 -17.94
CA LEU A 69 2.66 -4.29 -17.26
C LEU A 69 3.91 -4.00 -18.11
N LYS A 70 3.97 -4.47 -19.36
CA LYS A 70 5.14 -4.31 -20.26
C LYS A 70 6.45 -4.80 -19.62
N PHE A 71 6.36 -5.80 -18.74
CA PHE A 71 7.45 -6.34 -17.94
C PHE A 71 8.08 -5.33 -16.96
N GLU A 72 7.45 -4.18 -16.73
CA GLU A 72 7.82 -3.19 -15.73
C GLU A 72 7.20 -3.54 -14.37
N VAL A 73 7.83 -4.48 -13.68
CA VAL A 73 7.36 -5.00 -12.38
C VAL A 73 8.12 -4.43 -11.18
N SER A 74 9.17 -3.65 -11.43
CA SER A 74 9.92 -2.95 -10.40
C SER A 74 9.21 -1.65 -10.01
N ILE A 75 8.60 -1.65 -8.83
CA ILE A 75 7.89 -0.48 -8.31
C ILE A 75 8.55 0.06 -7.04
N THR A 76 8.54 1.38 -6.91
CA THR A 76 8.97 2.05 -5.68
C THR A 76 7.75 2.28 -4.79
N HIS A 77 7.76 1.71 -3.58
CA HIS A 77 6.63 1.82 -2.66
C HIS A 77 6.72 3.10 -1.80
N PRO A 78 5.58 3.72 -1.41
CA PRO A 78 5.56 4.87 -0.52
C PRO A 78 6.24 4.61 0.83
N HIS A 79 6.16 3.37 1.32
CA HIS A 79 6.80 2.89 2.55
C HIS A 79 8.29 3.24 2.65
N LYS A 80 9.02 3.19 1.53
CA LYS A 80 10.45 3.54 1.48
C LYS A 80 10.67 5.00 1.89
N PHE A 81 9.88 5.91 1.32
CA PHE A 81 9.95 7.35 1.61
C PHE A 81 9.45 7.67 3.02
N MET A 82 8.35 7.05 3.42
CA MET A 82 7.78 7.21 4.76
C MET A 82 8.80 6.94 5.86
N LEU A 83 9.56 5.85 5.75
CA LEU A 83 10.60 5.51 6.73
C LEU A 83 11.68 6.61 6.83
N HIS A 84 12.13 7.13 5.70
CA HIS A 84 13.13 8.21 5.68
C HIS A 84 12.59 9.49 6.30
N TYR A 85 11.35 9.88 5.97
CA TYR A 85 10.72 11.09 6.49
C TYR A 85 10.47 11.01 8.00
N LEU A 86 9.89 9.90 8.48
CA LEU A 86 9.65 9.69 9.92
C LEU A 86 10.95 9.74 10.74
N LYS A 87 12.04 9.15 10.23
CA LYS A 87 13.34 9.19 10.91
C LYS A 87 13.93 10.61 10.98
N SER A 88 13.78 11.41 9.92
CA SER A 88 14.17 12.82 9.95
C SER A 88 13.33 13.62 10.95
N MET A 89 12.03 13.35 11.02
CA MET A 89 11.10 14.04 11.92
C MET A 89 11.33 13.70 13.40
N GLU A 90 11.70 12.46 13.73
CA GLU A 90 12.12 12.09 15.09
C GLU A 90 13.25 13.00 15.58
N GLY A 91 14.20 13.32 14.69
CA GLY A 91 15.29 14.26 14.98
C GLY A 91 14.84 15.70 15.20
N TRP A 92 13.75 16.13 14.56
CA TRP A 92 13.22 17.49 14.65
C TRP A 92 12.31 17.72 15.87
N LEU A 93 11.46 16.74 16.19
CA LEU A 93 10.50 16.82 17.31
C LEU A 93 11.16 16.53 18.67
N GLY A 94 12.29 15.81 18.66
CA GLY A 94 12.92 15.30 19.87
C GLY A 94 12.15 14.10 20.45
N ARG A 95 12.83 13.31 21.29
CA ARG A 95 12.31 12.02 21.78
C ARG A 95 11.03 12.14 22.59
N ASP A 96 10.89 13.21 23.39
CA ASP A 96 9.75 13.37 24.30
C ASP A 96 8.45 13.63 23.52
N GLN A 97 8.48 14.51 22.52
CA GLN A 97 7.32 14.78 21.67
C GLN A 97 7.03 13.63 20.70
N TRP A 98 8.07 12.98 20.17
CA TRP A 98 7.91 11.83 19.30
C TRP A 98 7.22 10.65 20.00
N ASN A 99 7.57 10.39 21.26
CA ASN A 99 6.97 9.32 22.04
C ASN A 99 5.60 9.68 22.63
N ALA A 100 5.21 10.97 22.60
CA ALA A 100 3.92 11.41 23.10
C ALA A 100 2.74 10.94 22.23
N ALA A 101 2.96 10.72 20.93
CA ALA A 101 1.92 10.29 20.00
C ALA A 101 2.45 9.23 19.01
N PRO A 102 1.67 8.20 18.66
CA PRO A 102 2.12 7.14 17.77
C PRO A 102 2.04 7.55 16.28
N ILE A 103 2.65 8.68 15.91
CA ILE A 103 2.59 9.30 14.56
C ILE A 103 3.00 8.29 13.49
N ALA A 104 4.13 7.59 13.69
CA ALA A 104 4.64 6.61 12.73
C ALA A 104 3.65 5.46 12.47
N ARG A 105 3.02 4.95 13.54
CA ARG A 105 2.06 3.85 13.44
C ARG A 105 0.77 4.31 12.74
N THR A 106 0.28 5.49 13.08
CA THR A 106 -0.92 6.07 12.46
C THR A 106 -0.68 6.40 10.98
N ALA A 107 0.46 6.99 10.63
CA ALA A 107 0.83 7.26 9.23
C ALA A 107 0.94 5.96 8.41
N ALA A 108 1.55 4.91 8.98
CA ALA A 108 1.63 3.60 8.34
C ALA A 108 0.24 2.95 8.17
N ALA A 109 -0.67 3.12 9.13
CA ALA A 109 -2.04 2.65 9.01
C ALA A 109 -2.78 3.38 7.88
N PHE A 110 -2.69 4.71 7.79
CA PHE A 110 -3.26 5.48 6.69
C PHE A 110 -2.75 5.01 5.32
N LEU A 111 -1.44 4.77 5.20
CA LEU A 111 -0.87 4.27 3.96
C LEU A 111 -1.35 2.85 3.62
N GLN A 112 -1.45 1.98 4.62
CA GLN A 112 -1.95 0.62 4.45
C GLN A 112 -3.41 0.63 3.96
N ASP A 113 -4.23 1.48 4.55
CA ASP A 113 -5.65 1.59 4.19
C ASP A 113 -5.80 2.18 2.78
N PHE A 114 -4.94 3.14 2.41
CA PHE A 114 -4.94 3.72 1.07
C PHE A 114 -4.58 2.74 -0.06
N HIS A 115 -3.88 1.64 0.24
CA HIS A 115 -3.65 0.55 -0.74
C HIS A 115 -4.94 -0.18 -1.16
N HIS A 116 -6.04 -0.02 -0.42
CA HIS A 116 -7.35 -0.55 -0.81
C HIS A 116 -8.08 0.35 -1.82
N ASP A 117 -7.56 1.54 -2.11
CA ASP A 117 -8.11 2.45 -3.11
C ASP A 117 -7.22 2.52 -4.37
N PRO A 118 -7.77 2.40 -5.59
CA PRO A 118 -6.98 2.44 -6.81
C PRO A 118 -6.33 3.80 -7.09
N SER A 119 -6.83 4.90 -6.51
CA SER A 119 -6.27 6.24 -6.72
C SER A 119 -4.84 6.40 -6.20
N ILE A 120 -4.35 5.48 -5.36
CA ILE A 120 -2.93 5.46 -4.95
C ILE A 120 -1.96 5.40 -6.15
N LEU A 121 -2.41 4.87 -7.29
CA LEU A 121 -1.63 4.79 -8.52
C LEU A 121 -1.52 6.13 -9.27
N ASP A 122 -2.37 7.11 -8.96
CA ASP A 122 -2.41 8.43 -9.61
C ASP A 122 -1.37 9.40 -9.03
N TYR A 123 -0.74 9.04 -7.91
CA TYR A 123 0.16 9.89 -7.14
C TYR A 123 1.56 9.30 -7.04
N ALA A 124 2.57 10.18 -6.98
CA ALA A 124 3.95 9.75 -6.79
C ALA A 124 4.12 9.13 -5.38
N PRO A 125 4.87 8.04 -5.21
CA PRO A 125 5.01 7.36 -3.91
C PRO A 125 5.53 8.27 -2.78
N GLN A 126 6.40 9.24 -3.13
CA GLN A 126 6.91 10.24 -2.20
C GLN A 126 5.82 11.22 -1.72
N HIS A 127 4.87 11.57 -2.58
CA HIS A 127 3.73 12.46 -2.25
C HIS A 127 2.73 11.76 -1.35
N VAL A 128 2.44 10.48 -1.61
CA VAL A 128 1.56 9.67 -0.76
C VAL A 128 2.12 9.52 0.65
N ALA A 129 3.42 9.21 0.76
CA ALA A 129 4.08 9.04 2.04
C ALA A 129 3.99 10.30 2.92
N ILE A 130 4.27 11.46 2.34
CA ILE A 130 4.25 12.72 3.09
C ILE A 130 2.83 13.17 3.46
N ALA A 131 1.84 12.89 2.60
CA ALA A 131 0.43 13.14 2.89
C ALA A 131 -0.06 12.30 4.08
N CYS A 132 0.25 11.00 4.12
CA CYS A 132 -0.12 10.12 5.23
C CYS A 132 0.51 10.57 6.57
N ILE A 133 1.76 11.04 6.54
CA ILE A 133 2.43 11.61 7.72
C ILE A 133 1.76 12.92 8.14
N SER A 134 1.46 13.80 7.19
CA SER A 134 0.80 15.08 7.46
C SER A 134 -0.56 14.89 8.10
N LEU A 135 -1.34 13.93 7.61
CA LEU A 135 -2.62 13.55 8.18
C LEU A 135 -2.45 13.04 9.62
N ALA A 136 -1.47 12.16 9.86
CA ALA A 136 -1.18 11.67 11.22
C ALA A 136 -0.79 12.80 12.19
N LEU A 137 0.03 13.75 11.75
CA LEU A 137 0.38 14.93 12.57
C LEU A 137 -0.86 15.76 12.91
N GLN A 138 -1.75 15.99 11.94
CA GLN A 138 -2.98 16.75 12.15
C GLN A 138 -3.93 16.04 13.12
N CYS A 139 -4.06 14.71 13.05
CA CYS A 139 -4.87 13.94 14.00
C CYS A 139 -4.42 14.10 15.45
N TYR A 140 -3.11 14.25 15.70
CA TYR A 140 -2.57 14.43 17.05
C TYR A 140 -2.29 15.90 17.43
N GLY A 141 -2.56 16.85 16.53
CA GLY A 141 -2.32 18.28 16.78
C GLY A 141 -0.84 18.64 16.96
N VAL A 142 0.08 17.82 16.43
CA VAL A 142 1.52 18.03 16.59
C VAL A 142 2.00 19.08 15.59
N ARG A 143 2.54 20.19 16.10
CA ARG A 143 3.18 21.24 15.29
C ARG A 143 4.68 21.02 15.25
N LEU A 144 5.27 21.16 14.06
CA LEU A 144 6.71 20.98 13.88
C LEU A 144 7.45 22.25 14.35
N PRO A 145 8.39 22.15 15.30
CA PRO A 145 8.97 23.32 15.97
C PRO A 145 10.01 24.10 15.13
N LEU A 146 10.51 23.53 14.02
CA LEU A 146 11.66 24.07 13.26
C LEU A 146 11.28 24.83 11.98
N ILE A 147 10.00 24.93 11.66
CA ILE A 147 9.54 25.61 10.45
C ILE A 147 8.58 26.68 10.92
N GLU A 148 9.08 27.91 11.00
CA GLU A 148 8.23 29.08 11.22
C GLU A 148 7.18 29.10 10.11
N ASP A 149 5.91 29.29 10.48
CA ASP A 149 4.78 29.45 9.55
C ASP A 149 5.00 30.72 8.71
N ASN A 150 5.93 30.66 7.76
CA ASN A 150 6.00 31.62 6.68
C ASN A 150 5.03 31.10 5.61
N ASP A 151 4.02 31.88 5.27
CA ASP A 151 2.86 31.49 4.45
C ASP A 151 3.23 30.82 3.12
N ASP A 152 4.47 30.97 2.63
CA ASP A 152 4.94 30.46 1.36
C ASP A 152 5.60 29.08 1.41
N GLU A 153 6.14 28.61 2.55
CA GLU A 153 6.96 27.38 2.58
C GLU A 153 6.38 26.31 3.51
N ALA A 154 5.74 25.30 2.92
CA ALA A 154 5.22 24.16 3.66
C ALA A 154 6.36 23.31 4.22
N TRP A 155 6.20 22.80 5.45
CA TRP A 155 7.25 22.04 6.14
C TRP A 155 7.80 20.83 5.36
N TYR A 156 6.98 20.27 4.49
CA TYR A 156 7.33 19.14 3.65
C TYR A 156 8.15 19.50 2.42
N SER A 157 8.35 20.78 2.09
CA SER A 157 9.17 21.24 0.95
C SER A 157 10.61 20.71 1.04
N VAL A 158 11.11 20.52 2.27
CA VAL A 158 12.43 19.95 2.59
C VAL A 158 12.55 18.51 2.08
N PHE A 159 11.45 17.75 2.12
CA PHE A 159 11.39 16.36 1.66
C PHE A 159 11.01 16.24 0.19
N VAL A 160 10.09 17.09 -0.26
CA VAL A 160 9.41 17.00 -1.54
C VAL A 160 9.19 18.40 -2.10
N LYS A 161 10.04 18.80 -3.04
CA LYS A 161 10.02 20.15 -3.65
C LYS A 161 9.00 20.31 -4.77
N ASP A 162 8.56 19.21 -5.37
CA ASP A 162 7.63 19.15 -6.50
C ASP A 162 6.16 19.05 -6.09
N LEU A 163 5.87 19.04 -4.79
CA LEU A 163 4.51 18.89 -4.26
C LEU A 163 3.88 20.25 -3.97
N GLN A 164 2.82 20.57 -4.71
CA GLN A 164 1.99 21.75 -4.49
C GLN A 164 1.01 21.53 -3.32
N LYS A 165 0.64 22.60 -2.62
CA LYS A 165 -0.29 22.56 -1.48
C LYS A 165 -1.65 21.95 -1.85
N ASP A 166 -2.21 22.34 -3.00
CA ASP A 166 -3.51 21.82 -3.46
C ASP A 166 -3.48 20.31 -3.68
N ARG A 167 -2.40 19.81 -4.31
CA ARG A 167 -2.22 18.38 -4.55
C ARG A 167 -1.95 17.60 -3.26
N HIS A 168 -1.24 18.19 -2.31
CA HIS A 168 -1.05 17.60 -0.98
C HIS A 168 -2.39 17.43 -0.25
N TRP A 169 -3.23 18.47 -0.28
CA TRP A 169 -4.58 18.43 0.29
C TRP A 169 -5.47 17.40 -0.41
N GLU A 170 -5.46 17.35 -1.73
CA GLU A 170 -6.19 16.36 -2.53
C GLU A 170 -5.85 14.92 -2.12
N ILE A 171 -4.56 14.59 -1.97
CA ILE A 171 -4.13 13.25 -1.55
C ILE A 171 -4.64 12.95 -0.13
N MET A 172 -4.57 13.93 0.78
CA MET A 172 -5.08 13.75 2.14
C MET A 172 -6.59 13.50 2.16
N GLU A 173 -7.37 14.24 1.37
CA GLU A 173 -8.80 13.99 1.21
C GLU A 173 -9.06 12.58 0.66
N LYS A 174 -8.31 12.14 -0.35
CA LYS A 174 -8.45 10.78 -0.91
C LYS A 174 -8.13 9.68 0.09
N VAL A 175 -7.10 9.85 0.91
CA VAL A 175 -6.80 8.92 2.01
C VAL A 175 -7.95 8.89 3.01
N MET A 176 -8.54 10.05 3.34
CA MET A 176 -9.69 10.12 4.25
C MET A 176 -10.97 9.54 3.65
N GLU A 177 -11.20 9.67 2.34
CA GLU A 177 -12.34 9.09 1.63
C GLU A 177 -12.40 7.56 1.78
N VAL A 178 -11.25 6.88 1.95
CA VAL A 178 -11.20 5.43 2.19
C VAL A 178 -12.02 5.04 3.44
N TYR A 179 -11.99 5.87 4.48
CA TYR A 179 -12.72 5.62 5.72
C TYR A 179 -14.22 5.95 5.63
N ASN A 180 -14.63 6.73 4.63
CA ASN A 180 -16.03 7.04 4.39
C ASN A 180 -16.73 5.95 3.55
N LYS A 181 -15.96 5.08 2.89
CA LYS A 181 -16.49 3.91 2.20
C LYS A 181 -16.81 2.88 3.27
N GLU A 182 -18.10 2.69 3.57
CA GLU A 182 -18.55 1.69 4.54
C GLU A 182 -17.86 0.35 4.26
N PRO A 183 -17.40 -0.39 5.29
CA PRO A 183 -16.96 -1.75 5.08
C PRO A 183 -18.16 -2.53 4.56
N GLU A 184 -18.08 -3.04 3.32
CA GLU A 184 -19.02 -4.06 2.84
C GLU A 184 -18.93 -5.25 3.81
N THR A 185 -19.80 -5.26 4.82
CA THR A 185 -19.96 -6.36 5.77
C THR A 185 -20.32 -7.60 4.96
N SER A 186 -19.34 -8.50 4.79
CA SER A 186 -19.54 -9.87 4.30
C SER A 186 -19.77 -10.81 5.47
#